data_AF-A0A0U5JY34-F1
#
_entry.id   AF-A0A0U5JY34-F1
#
_cell.length_a   1.000
_cell.length_b   1.000
_cell.length_c   1.000
_cell.angle_alpha   90.00
_cell.angle_beta   90.00
_cell.angle_gamma   90.00
#
_symmetry.space_group_name_H-M   'P 1'
#
loop_
_entity.id
_entity.type
_entity.pdbx_description
1 polymer ?
#
loop_
_entity_poly.entity_id
_entity_poly.type
_entity_poly.pdbx_seq_one_letter_code
_entity_poly.pdbx_strand_id
1 'polypeptide(L)'
;MPASSPSLLAPKGPPGDMGGPVREPALSVALWLSWGAALGAVACAMALLTQQTELQNLRREVARLQRTGGPSEKEEGYPWLSLQEQQSPDALEAWENGERSRRKRAALIHKQKKKHSVLHLVPINITSKEDSDVTEVMWQPALKRGRGLEAQGYVVRVWDSGIYLLYSQVLFHDVTFTMGQVVSREGQGRQETLFRCIRSMPSNPDWAYNSCYSAGVFHLHQGDILSVTIPRGRAKLSLSPHGTFLGLRFHGY
;
A
#
# COMPACT_ATOMS: atom_id res chain seq x y z
N MET A 1 -38.10 -27.74 -56.85
CA MET A 1 -37.35 -27.69 -55.58
C MET A 1 -36.17 -28.65 -55.70
N PRO A 2 -34.91 -28.34 -55.37
CA PRO A 2 -34.12 -27.10 -55.43
C PRO A 2 -32.73 -27.28 -56.14
N ALA A 3 -31.94 -26.18 -56.19
CA ALA A 3 -30.45 -26.06 -56.25
C ALA A 3 -29.66 -26.45 -57.55
N SER A 4 -29.13 -25.50 -58.35
CA SER A 4 -27.81 -24.78 -58.27
C SER A 4 -26.58 -25.71 -58.48
N SER A 5 -25.58 -25.53 -59.36
CA SER A 5 -24.92 -24.40 -60.06
C SER A 5 -24.05 -24.96 -61.22
N PRO A 6 -23.45 -24.16 -62.16
CA PRO A 6 -22.41 -24.65 -63.07
C PRO A 6 -20.99 -24.18 -62.69
N SER A 7 -20.02 -25.04 -63.01
CA SER A 7 -18.59 -24.93 -62.69
C SER A 7 -17.76 -24.36 -63.85
N LEU A 8 -16.87 -23.42 -63.49
CA LEU A 8 -15.58 -23.00 -64.06
C LEU A 8 -15.07 -23.56 -65.42
N LEU A 9 -14.91 -22.62 -66.36
CA LEU A 9 -13.74 -22.28 -67.23
C LEU A 9 -12.57 -23.26 -67.44
N ALA A 10 -12.10 -23.31 -68.70
CA ALA A 10 -10.70 -23.52 -69.10
C ALA A 10 -10.42 -22.93 -70.52
N PRO A 11 -9.17 -22.73 -70.99
CA PRO A 11 -8.64 -21.41 -71.36
C PRO A 11 -8.06 -21.30 -72.79
N LYS A 12 -7.72 -20.09 -73.27
CA LYS A 12 -6.72 -19.89 -74.36
C LYS A 12 -6.22 -18.44 -74.55
N GLY A 13 -4.98 -18.20 -74.10
CA GLY A 13 -3.85 -17.57 -74.84
C GLY A 13 -3.81 -16.05 -75.18
N PRO A 14 -2.60 -15.40 -75.18
CA PRO A 14 -2.36 -13.94 -75.23
C PRO A 14 -1.85 -13.50 -76.65
N PRO A 15 -1.19 -12.33 -76.93
CA PRO A 15 -0.73 -11.20 -76.10
C PRO A 15 -1.00 -9.78 -76.65
N GLY A 16 -0.69 -8.73 -75.87
CA GLY A 16 -0.67 -7.34 -76.33
C GLY A 16 -0.27 -6.38 -75.21
N ASP A 17 1.00 -6.00 -75.20
CA ASP A 17 1.71 -5.16 -74.23
C ASP A 17 1.51 -3.66 -74.51
N MET A 18 1.20 -2.86 -73.48
CA MET A 18 1.41 -1.40 -73.43
C MET A 18 1.59 -0.99 -71.97
N GLY A 19 2.80 -0.56 -71.63
CA GLY A 19 3.24 -0.29 -70.27
C GLY A 19 2.89 1.09 -69.72
N GLY A 20 2.61 1.10 -68.40
CA GLY A 20 3.16 2.06 -67.42
C GLY A 20 2.22 3.16 -66.88
N PRO A 21 2.38 3.62 -65.61
CA PRO A 21 3.00 3.00 -64.44
C PRO A 21 2.01 2.82 -63.27
N VAL A 22 1.95 1.61 -62.71
CA VAL A 22 1.45 1.37 -61.36
C VAL A 22 2.67 1.30 -60.43
N ARG A 23 2.82 2.26 -59.53
CA ARG A 23 3.78 2.28 -58.42
C ARG A 23 3.23 3.20 -57.33
N GLU A 24 3.14 2.89 -56.04
CA GLU A 24 3.33 1.68 -55.24
C GLU A 24 2.86 2.06 -53.81
N PRO A 25 1.73 1.55 -53.27
CA PRO A 25 1.25 1.93 -51.93
C PRO A 25 2.18 1.52 -50.78
N ALA A 26 3.16 0.64 -51.06
CA ALA A 26 4.12 0.14 -50.08
C ALA A 26 5.14 1.19 -49.60
N LEU A 27 5.56 2.13 -50.47
CA LEU A 27 6.53 3.17 -50.11
C LEU A 27 5.95 4.19 -49.11
N SER A 28 4.66 4.50 -49.26
CA SER A 28 3.96 5.41 -48.35
C SER A 28 3.83 4.79 -46.95
N VAL A 29 3.41 3.52 -46.85
CA VAL A 29 3.26 2.83 -45.56
C VAL A 29 4.60 2.66 -44.83
N ALA A 30 5.69 2.36 -45.55
CA ALA A 30 7.02 2.26 -44.96
C ALA A 30 7.52 3.60 -44.36
N LEU A 31 7.21 4.73 -45.01
CA LEU A 31 7.50 6.07 -44.50
C LEU A 31 6.72 6.40 -43.22
N TRP A 32 5.42 6.04 -43.17
CA TRP A 32 4.59 6.24 -41.96
C TRP A 32 5.07 5.40 -40.77
N LEU A 33 5.44 4.13 -40.99
CA LEU A 33 5.94 3.25 -39.94
C LEU A 33 7.31 3.69 -39.41
N SER A 34 8.17 4.23 -40.28
CA SER A 34 9.48 4.77 -39.89
C SER A 34 9.35 5.99 -38.96
N TRP A 35 8.45 6.92 -39.25
CA TRP A 35 8.19 8.07 -38.38
C TRP A 35 7.54 7.67 -37.04
N GLY A 36 6.65 6.68 -37.04
CA GLY A 36 6.09 6.13 -35.80
C GLY A 36 7.16 5.52 -34.88
N ALA A 37 8.09 4.76 -35.45
CA ALA A 37 9.21 4.17 -34.70
C ALA A 37 10.17 5.25 -34.16
N ALA A 38 10.48 6.27 -34.96
CA ALA A 38 11.34 7.38 -34.54
C ALA A 38 10.72 8.19 -33.39
N LEU A 39 9.43 8.51 -33.46
CA LEU A 39 8.72 9.21 -32.38
C LEU A 39 8.64 8.38 -31.10
N GLY A 40 8.41 7.06 -31.23
CA GLY A 40 8.43 6.13 -30.09
C GLY A 40 9.81 6.07 -29.43
N ALA A 41 10.89 6.02 -30.21
CA ALA A 41 12.26 6.02 -29.69
C ALA A 41 12.59 7.33 -28.96
N VAL A 42 12.16 8.48 -29.49
CA VAL A 42 12.34 9.78 -28.84
C VAL A 42 11.56 9.87 -27.52
N ALA A 43 10.31 9.40 -27.50
CA ALA A 43 9.50 9.37 -26.27
C ALA A 43 10.15 8.48 -25.20
N CYS A 44 10.66 7.30 -25.58
CA CYS A 44 11.41 6.42 -24.69
C CYS A 44 12.70 7.09 -24.18
N ALA A 45 13.46 7.77 -25.04
CA ALA A 45 14.68 8.46 -24.64
C ALA A 45 14.37 9.60 -23.63
N MET A 46 13.30 10.36 -23.84
CA MET A 46 12.87 11.41 -22.91
C MET A 46 12.44 10.83 -21.57
N ALA A 47 11.71 9.71 -21.55
CA ALA A 47 11.33 9.02 -20.31
C ALA A 47 12.55 8.47 -19.56
N LEU A 48 13.56 7.97 -20.26
CA LEU A 48 14.81 7.52 -19.64
C LEU A 48 15.61 8.69 -19.06
N LEU A 49 15.61 9.85 -19.74
CA LEU A 49 16.27 11.06 -19.25
C LEU A 49 15.58 11.62 -18.00
N THR A 50 14.24 11.64 -17.96
CA THR A 50 13.51 12.07 -16.74
C THR A 50 13.74 11.10 -15.58
N GLN A 51 13.78 9.79 -15.84
CA GLN A 51 14.14 8.81 -14.82
C GLN A 51 15.59 8.95 -14.33
N GLN A 52 16.54 9.29 -15.22
CA GLN A 52 17.92 9.53 -14.82
C GLN A 52 18.08 10.76 -13.92
N THR A 53 17.35 11.86 -14.19
CA THR A 53 17.46 13.08 -13.37
C THR A 53 16.89 12.87 -11.97
N GLU A 54 15.77 12.14 -11.85
CA GLU A 54 15.19 11.76 -10.55
C GLU A 54 16.15 10.87 -9.75
N LEU A 55 16.76 9.87 -10.39
CA LEU A 55 17.75 9.00 -9.74
C LEU A 55 18.98 9.79 -9.25
N GLN A 56 19.46 10.76 -10.03
CA GLN A 56 20.57 11.62 -9.60
C GLN A 56 20.16 12.55 -8.44
N ASN A 57 18.94 13.05 -8.44
CA ASN A 57 18.45 13.91 -7.37
C ASN A 57 18.28 13.10 -6.06
N LEU A 58 17.69 11.91 -6.14
CA LEU A 58 17.56 10.99 -5.01
C LEU A 58 18.92 10.54 -4.48
N ARG A 59 19.90 10.25 -5.34
CA ARG A 59 21.28 9.95 -4.90
C ARG A 59 21.92 11.14 -4.17
N ARG A 60 21.68 12.37 -4.63
CA ARG A 60 22.15 13.59 -3.94
C ARG A 60 21.45 13.78 -2.59
N GLU A 61 20.16 13.50 -2.50
CA GLU A 61 19.40 13.56 -1.25
C GLU A 61 19.85 12.48 -0.26
N VAL A 62 20.09 11.24 -0.71
CA VAL A 62 20.63 10.16 0.12
C VAL A 62 22.03 10.50 0.60
N ALA A 63 22.92 11.02 -0.26
CA ALA A 63 24.27 11.44 0.16
C ALA A 63 24.23 12.61 1.15
N ARG A 64 23.28 13.54 0.98
CA ARG A 64 23.05 14.64 1.92
C ARG A 64 22.54 14.12 3.26
N LEU A 65 21.58 13.19 3.25
CA LEU A 65 21.01 12.57 4.44
C LEU A 65 22.03 11.72 5.18
N GLN A 66 22.88 10.98 4.47
CA GLN A 66 24.01 10.23 5.03
C GLN A 66 25.06 11.15 5.67
N ARG A 67 25.38 12.30 5.06
CA ARG A 67 26.25 13.30 5.71
C ARG A 67 25.64 13.90 6.97
N THR A 68 24.32 14.12 6.98
CA THR A 68 23.61 14.63 8.17
C THR A 68 23.27 13.55 9.19
N GLY A 69 23.50 12.27 8.88
CA GLY A 69 23.06 11.13 9.68
C GLY A 69 24.12 10.05 9.95
N GLY A 70 25.41 10.34 9.73
CA GLY A 70 26.52 9.46 10.08
C GLY A 70 26.78 9.40 11.59
N PRO A 71 27.39 8.32 12.11
CA PRO A 71 27.24 7.85 13.49
C PRO A 71 27.83 8.79 14.52
N SER A 72 27.05 9.04 15.57
CA SER A 72 27.43 9.76 16.79
C SER A 72 28.46 8.96 17.57
N GLU A 73 29.74 9.10 17.26
CA GLU A 73 30.81 8.82 18.21
C GLU A 73 30.88 9.97 19.23
N LYS A 74 30.70 9.60 20.49
CA LYS A 74 30.89 10.44 21.67
C LYS A 74 32.37 10.43 22.02
N GLU A 75 33.02 11.59 21.97
CA GLU A 75 34.20 11.97 22.78
C GLU A 75 34.42 13.47 22.55
N GLU A 76 33.89 14.32 23.45
CA GLU A 76 34.64 15.01 24.52
C GLU A 76 35.75 15.95 24.03
N GLY A 77 35.58 17.25 24.33
CA GLY A 77 36.66 18.25 24.25
C GLY A 77 36.22 19.62 23.76
N TYR A 78 35.60 20.43 24.63
CA TYR A 78 35.55 21.88 24.43
C TYR A 78 36.85 22.50 24.96
N PRO A 79 37.51 23.36 24.18
CA PRO A 79 38.14 24.54 24.76
C PRO A 79 37.58 25.80 24.11
N TRP A 80 36.65 26.44 24.82
CA TRP A 80 36.38 27.87 24.62
C TRP A 80 37.55 28.66 25.17
N LEU A 81 38.11 29.56 24.35
CA LEU A 81 38.55 30.92 24.71
C LEU A 81 39.46 31.47 23.61
N SER A 82 38.89 32.22 22.67
CA SER A 82 39.45 33.49 22.15
C SER A 82 38.81 33.86 20.80
N LEU A 83 37.71 34.58 20.83
CA LEU A 83 37.63 35.80 20.01
C LEU A 83 36.66 36.77 20.65
N GLN A 84 37.27 37.83 21.13
CA GLN A 84 36.71 38.96 21.82
C GLN A 84 35.87 39.83 20.88
N GLU A 85 34.78 40.36 21.43
CA GLU A 85 34.02 41.54 21.01
C GLU A 85 34.08 42.01 19.55
N GLN A 86 33.01 41.69 18.83
CA GLN A 86 32.21 42.75 18.19
C GLN A 86 30.73 42.53 18.52
N GLN A 87 30.32 43.07 19.67
CA GLN A 87 28.91 43.27 20.01
C GLN A 87 28.37 44.40 19.13
N SER A 88 27.89 44.07 17.94
CA SER A 88 26.91 44.90 17.25
C SER A 88 25.55 44.68 17.92
N PRO A 89 24.84 45.74 18.38
CA PRO A 89 23.50 45.63 18.95
C PRO A 89 22.54 44.88 18.01
N ASP A 90 22.68 45.08 16.70
CA ASP A 90 21.84 44.44 15.69
C ASP A 90 22.06 42.92 15.59
N ALA A 91 23.29 42.44 15.86
CA ALA A 91 23.61 41.02 15.77
C ALA A 91 23.08 40.22 16.96
N LEU A 92 23.10 40.82 18.16
CA LEU A 92 22.54 40.22 19.37
C LEU A 92 21.01 40.13 19.28
N GLU A 93 20.35 41.22 18.85
CA GLU A 93 18.90 41.24 18.64
C GLU A 93 18.46 40.28 17.52
N ALA A 94 19.23 40.17 16.43
CA ALA A 94 18.95 39.21 15.36
C ALA A 94 19.07 37.75 15.84
N TRP A 95 20.04 37.46 16.71
CA TRP A 95 20.24 36.12 17.28
C TRP A 95 19.12 35.75 18.26
N GLU A 96 18.74 36.65 19.17
CA GLU A 96 17.62 36.45 20.09
C GLU A 96 16.28 36.35 19.38
N ASN A 97 16.03 37.18 18.36
CA ASN A 97 14.83 37.08 17.52
C ASN A 97 14.82 35.79 16.70
N GLY A 98 15.99 35.34 16.23
CA GLY A 98 16.19 34.05 15.56
C GLY A 98 15.89 32.87 16.48
N GLU A 99 16.40 32.87 17.70
CA GLU A 99 16.10 31.87 18.73
C GLU A 99 14.64 31.88 19.12
N ARG A 100 14.05 33.06 19.33
CA ARG A 100 12.63 33.23 19.66
C ARG A 100 11.74 32.75 18.51
N SER A 101 12.13 33.01 17.26
CA SER A 101 11.46 32.49 16.05
C SER A 101 11.59 30.97 15.95
N ARG A 102 12.77 30.40 16.21
CA ARG A 102 13.01 28.95 16.23
C ARG A 102 12.23 28.25 17.33
N ARG A 103 12.19 28.80 18.55
CA ARG A 103 11.38 28.30 19.67
C ARG A 103 9.89 28.39 19.37
N LYS A 104 9.42 29.49 18.76
CA LYS A 104 8.03 29.63 18.28
C LYS A 104 7.70 28.60 17.19
N ARG A 105 8.58 28.38 16.21
CA ARG A 105 8.40 27.36 15.15
C ARG A 105 8.44 25.94 15.72
N ALA A 106 9.35 25.63 16.63
CA ALA A 106 9.41 24.33 17.31
C ALA A 106 8.17 24.07 18.17
N ALA A 107 7.66 25.09 18.87
CA ALA A 107 6.41 25.01 19.62
C ALA A 107 5.18 24.84 18.72
N LEU A 108 5.16 25.47 17.53
CA LEU A 108 4.11 25.27 16.51
C LEU A 108 4.15 23.87 15.89
N ILE A 109 5.35 23.35 15.57
CA ILE A 109 5.54 21.98 15.05
C ILE A 109 5.16 20.93 16.11
N HIS A 110 5.49 21.16 17.38
CA HIS A 110 5.04 20.29 18.47
C HIS A 110 3.54 20.36 18.73
N LYS A 111 2.89 21.51 18.50
CA LYS A 111 1.42 21.64 18.58
C LYS A 111 0.67 20.97 17.42
N GLN A 112 1.33 20.66 16.30
CA GLN A 112 0.70 20.06 15.10
C GLN A 112 1.04 18.60 14.81
N LYS A 113 1.85 17.90 15.62
CA LYS A 113 1.89 16.43 15.53
C LYS A 113 0.64 15.84 16.19
N LYS A 114 -0.51 15.91 15.49
CA LYS A 114 -1.69 15.08 15.82
C LYS A 114 -1.20 13.65 15.94
N LYS A 115 -1.13 13.14 17.18
CA LYS A 115 -0.71 11.78 17.46
C LYS A 115 -1.71 10.85 16.78
N HIS A 116 -1.29 10.08 15.78
CA HIS A 116 -2.15 9.11 15.10
C HIS A 116 -2.84 8.19 16.11
N SER A 117 -4.14 7.99 15.95
CA SER A 117 -4.89 6.99 16.71
C SER A 117 -4.40 5.60 16.27
N VAL A 118 -4.04 4.75 17.22
CA VAL A 118 -3.53 3.39 16.96
C VAL A 118 -4.20 2.43 17.92
N LEU A 119 -4.68 1.31 17.39
CA LEU A 119 -5.21 0.20 18.16
C LEU A 119 -4.57 -1.09 17.63
N HIS A 120 -3.90 -1.84 18.51
CA HIS A 120 -3.40 -3.18 18.23
C HIS A 120 -4.07 -4.15 19.21
N LEU A 121 -4.63 -5.21 18.66
CA LEU A 121 -5.49 -6.17 19.33
C LEU A 121 -4.91 -7.56 19.20
N VAL A 122 -5.03 -8.32 20.28
CA VAL A 122 -4.59 -9.72 20.37
C VAL A 122 -5.79 -10.57 20.82
N PRO A 123 -5.83 -11.85 20.44
CA PRO A 123 -6.95 -12.73 20.78
C PRO A 123 -6.96 -13.05 22.28
N ILE A 124 -8.17 -13.16 22.85
CA ILE A 124 -8.41 -13.71 24.19
C ILE A 124 -9.05 -15.08 24.09
N ASN A 125 -10.04 -15.20 23.21
CA ASN A 125 -10.87 -16.38 23.05
C ASN A 125 -11.36 -16.51 21.62
N ILE A 126 -11.83 -17.70 21.25
CA ILE A 126 -12.51 -17.98 19.99
C ILE A 126 -13.87 -18.61 20.28
N THR A 127 -14.85 -18.25 19.48
CA THR A 127 -16.18 -18.85 19.56
C THR A 127 -16.67 -19.25 18.19
N SER A 128 -17.33 -20.41 18.13
CA SER A 128 -18.03 -20.88 16.94
C SER A 128 -19.36 -21.45 17.40
N LYS A 129 -20.47 -20.93 16.87
CA LYS A 129 -21.80 -21.47 17.20
C LYS A 129 -21.98 -22.78 16.43
N GLU A 130 -22.64 -23.74 17.05
CA GLU A 130 -22.78 -25.11 16.52
C GLU A 130 -23.45 -25.17 15.14
N ASP A 131 -24.41 -24.28 14.90
CA ASP A 131 -25.15 -24.18 13.63
C ASP A 131 -24.54 -23.18 12.64
N SER A 132 -23.35 -22.65 12.92
CA SER A 132 -22.69 -21.64 12.07
C SER A 132 -21.35 -22.14 11.54
N ASP A 133 -21.14 -22.00 10.23
CA ASP A 133 -19.84 -22.23 9.58
C ASP A 133 -18.89 -21.04 9.79
N VAL A 134 -18.91 -20.44 10.99
CA VAL A 134 -18.13 -19.24 11.33
C VAL A 134 -17.47 -19.43 12.68
N THR A 135 -16.21 -19.01 12.75
CA THR A 135 -15.46 -18.84 14.00
C THR A 135 -15.08 -17.36 14.12
N GLU A 136 -15.38 -16.77 15.27
CA GLU A 136 -15.09 -15.39 15.63
C GLU A 136 -14.00 -15.33 16.71
N VAL A 137 -13.22 -14.25 16.69
CA VAL A 137 -12.13 -14.02 17.64
C VAL A 137 -12.54 -12.90 18.58
N MET A 138 -12.47 -13.14 19.88
CA MET A 138 -12.63 -12.10 20.90
C MET A 138 -11.31 -11.37 21.11
N TRP A 139 -11.34 -10.05 21.06
CA TRP A 139 -10.15 -9.19 21.03
C TRP A 139 -9.95 -8.43 22.36
N GLN A 140 -8.69 -8.30 22.78
CA GLN A 140 -8.27 -7.31 23.79
C GLN A 140 -7.23 -6.34 23.23
N PRO A 141 -7.24 -5.07 23.69
CA PRO A 141 -6.18 -4.13 23.38
C PRO A 141 -4.84 -4.51 23.99
N ALA A 142 -3.84 -4.74 23.14
CA ALA A 142 -2.42 -4.83 23.53
C ALA A 142 -1.72 -3.47 23.44
N LEU A 143 -2.15 -2.60 22.51
CA LEU A 143 -1.72 -1.20 22.40
C LEU A 143 -2.91 -0.33 22.03
N LYS A 144 -3.17 0.72 22.79
CA LYS A 144 -4.21 1.72 22.48
C LYS A 144 -3.66 3.14 22.64
N ARG A 145 -3.83 3.96 21.62
CA ARG A 145 -3.47 5.38 21.60
C ARG A 145 -4.55 6.16 20.88
N GLY A 146 -5.06 7.22 21.50
CA GLY A 146 -6.20 7.99 20.96
C GLY A 146 -7.56 7.43 21.40
N ARG A 147 -8.64 8.03 20.90
CA ARG A 147 -10.03 7.66 21.26
C ARG A 147 -10.89 7.22 20.07
N GLY A 148 -10.40 7.34 18.84
CA GLY A 148 -11.18 7.07 17.64
C GLY A 148 -11.54 5.60 17.39
N LEU A 149 -11.02 4.67 18.20
CA LEU A 149 -11.20 3.23 18.03
C LEU A 149 -11.38 2.53 19.37
N GLU A 150 -12.27 1.54 19.40
CA GLU A 150 -12.57 0.77 20.60
C GLU A 150 -12.87 -0.70 20.27
N ALA A 151 -12.23 -1.63 20.97
CA ALA A 151 -12.58 -3.06 20.89
C ALA A 151 -13.77 -3.36 21.82
N GLN A 152 -14.77 -4.06 21.30
CA GLN A 152 -15.98 -4.47 22.02
C GLN A 152 -16.19 -5.97 21.78
N GLY A 153 -15.48 -6.81 22.54
CA GLY A 153 -15.56 -8.27 22.39
C GLY A 153 -15.04 -8.74 21.03
N TYR A 154 -15.95 -9.18 20.15
CA TYR A 154 -15.63 -9.72 18.82
C TYR A 154 -15.45 -8.66 17.73
N VAL A 155 -15.84 -7.42 18.02
CA VAL A 155 -15.87 -6.33 17.03
C VAL A 155 -15.03 -5.14 17.46
N VAL A 156 -14.71 -4.27 16.51
CA VAL A 156 -14.06 -2.97 16.75
C VAL A 156 -14.97 -1.86 16.26
N ARG A 157 -15.30 -0.92 17.15
CA ARG A 157 -16.13 0.24 16.85
C ARG A 157 -15.27 1.44 16.45
N VAL A 158 -15.68 2.10 15.38
CA VAL A 158 -15.04 3.33 14.88
C VAL A 158 -15.78 4.55 15.42
N TRP A 159 -15.07 5.42 16.12
CA TRP A 159 -15.60 6.65 16.71
C TRP A 159 -15.23 7.90 15.92
N ASP A 160 -14.06 7.90 15.29
CA ASP A 160 -13.60 9.00 14.44
C ASP A 160 -13.61 8.53 12.98
N SER A 161 -14.38 9.19 12.13
CA SER A 161 -14.33 8.96 10.68
C SER A 161 -12.91 9.29 10.14
N GLY A 162 -12.52 8.68 9.02
CA GLY A 162 -11.28 9.01 8.29
C GLY A 162 -10.60 7.80 7.65
N ILE A 163 -9.37 7.99 7.20
CA ILE A 163 -8.60 6.94 6.52
C ILE A 163 -7.79 6.13 7.53
N TYR A 164 -7.93 4.82 7.50
CA TYR A 164 -7.26 3.88 8.40
C TYR A 164 -6.45 2.85 7.61
N LEU A 165 -5.21 2.61 8.04
CA LEU A 165 -4.50 1.38 7.72
C LEU A 165 -5.02 0.27 8.63
N LEU A 166 -5.55 -0.78 8.02
CA LEU A 166 -6.05 -1.97 8.68
C LEU A 166 -5.16 -3.16 8.32
N TYR A 167 -4.77 -3.96 9.30
CA TYR A 167 -3.97 -5.16 9.09
C TYR A 167 -4.40 -6.28 10.02
N SER A 168 -4.40 -7.52 9.53
CA SER A 168 -4.82 -8.69 10.30
C SER A 168 -3.96 -9.89 9.96
N GLN A 169 -3.55 -10.62 11.00
CA GLN A 169 -2.92 -11.93 10.89
C GLN A 169 -3.69 -12.96 11.70
N VAL A 170 -3.83 -14.17 11.16
CA VAL A 170 -4.30 -15.34 11.89
C VAL A 170 -3.32 -16.50 11.64
N LEU A 171 -2.89 -17.16 12.70
CA LEU A 171 -2.08 -18.38 12.61
C LEU A 171 -2.99 -19.61 12.74
N PHE A 172 -3.14 -20.35 11.65
CA PHE A 172 -3.95 -21.56 11.60
C PHE A 172 -3.14 -22.80 11.93
N HIS A 173 -3.78 -23.74 12.64
CA HIS A 173 -3.32 -25.12 12.84
C HIS A 173 -4.46 -26.08 12.51
N ASP A 174 -4.80 -26.15 11.23
CA ASP A 174 -6.02 -26.80 10.73
C ASP A 174 -5.72 -27.53 9.42
N VAL A 175 -6.26 -28.74 9.26
CA VAL A 175 -6.06 -29.59 8.08
C VAL A 175 -7.09 -29.33 6.97
N THR A 176 -8.07 -28.45 7.24
CA THR A 176 -9.05 -28.01 6.23
C THR A 176 -8.33 -27.44 5.02
N PHE A 177 -8.63 -27.96 3.83
CA PHE A 177 -7.91 -27.66 2.57
C PHE A 177 -7.59 -26.17 2.36
N THR A 178 -8.53 -25.28 2.69
CA THR A 178 -8.30 -23.83 2.72
C THR A 178 -8.79 -23.21 4.02
N MET A 179 -7.92 -22.42 4.62
CA MET A 179 -8.19 -21.56 5.76
C MET A 179 -7.99 -20.11 5.39
N GLY A 180 -8.53 -19.21 6.20
CA GLY A 180 -8.46 -17.79 5.91
C GLY A 180 -9.36 -16.97 6.82
N GLN A 181 -9.30 -15.66 6.63
CA GLN A 181 -10.13 -14.71 7.34
C GLN A 181 -10.73 -13.70 6.39
N VAL A 182 -11.89 -13.19 6.78
CA VAL A 182 -12.59 -12.09 6.13
C VAL A 182 -12.66 -10.94 7.12
N VAL A 183 -12.16 -9.77 6.71
CA VAL A 183 -12.32 -8.54 7.48
C VAL A 183 -13.42 -7.73 6.80
N SER A 184 -14.46 -7.42 7.55
CA SER A 184 -15.63 -6.69 7.04
C SER A 184 -15.95 -5.48 7.89
N ARG A 185 -16.59 -4.49 7.28
CA ARG A 185 -17.24 -3.39 7.97
C ARG A 185 -18.75 -3.53 7.84
N GLU A 186 -19.45 -3.13 8.88
CA GLU A 186 -20.89 -2.92 8.89
C GLU A 186 -21.15 -1.47 9.26
N GLY A 187 -21.86 -0.76 8.40
CA GLY A 187 -22.19 0.65 8.58
C GLY A 187 -23.31 1.05 7.64
N GLN A 188 -24.14 2.02 8.05
CA GLN A 188 -25.25 2.52 7.23
C GLN A 188 -26.23 1.42 6.75
N GLY A 189 -26.41 0.37 7.55
CA GLY A 189 -27.29 -0.75 7.23
C GLY A 189 -26.76 -1.73 6.17
N ARG A 190 -25.46 -1.64 5.81
CA ARG A 190 -24.82 -2.52 4.83
C ARG A 190 -23.52 -3.10 5.38
N GLN A 191 -23.31 -4.38 5.07
CA GLN A 191 -22.03 -5.05 5.29
C GLN A 191 -21.17 -5.03 4.02
N GLU A 192 -19.89 -4.75 4.16
CA GLU A 192 -18.91 -4.72 3.08
C GLU A 192 -17.62 -5.44 3.49
N THR A 193 -17.12 -6.33 2.63
CA THR A 193 -15.81 -6.96 2.83
C THR A 193 -14.71 -5.97 2.46
N LEU A 194 -13.80 -5.70 3.41
CA LEU A 194 -12.64 -4.83 3.19
C LEU A 194 -11.51 -5.61 2.52
N PHE A 195 -11.14 -6.76 3.09
CA PHE A 195 -10.17 -7.67 2.49
C PHE A 195 -10.34 -9.10 3.01
N ARG A 196 -9.68 -10.03 2.31
CA ARG A 196 -9.62 -11.44 2.65
C ARG A 196 -8.17 -11.90 2.65
N CYS A 197 -7.91 -12.95 3.41
CA CYS A 197 -6.69 -13.74 3.30
C CYS A 197 -7.09 -15.21 3.16
N ILE A 198 -6.45 -15.93 2.24
CA ILE A 198 -6.72 -17.35 1.99
C ILE A 198 -5.38 -18.08 1.92
N ARG A 199 -5.32 -19.23 2.58
CA ARG A 199 -4.16 -20.11 2.56
C ARG A 199 -4.57 -21.57 2.39
N SER A 200 -3.87 -22.25 1.50
CA SER A 200 -3.95 -23.70 1.40
C SER A 200 -3.26 -24.33 2.59
N MET A 201 -3.86 -25.37 3.16
CA MET A 201 -3.30 -26.08 4.31
C MET A 201 -2.81 -27.47 3.91
N PRO A 202 -1.71 -27.93 4.53
CA PRO A 202 -1.33 -29.34 4.52
C PRO A 202 -2.43 -30.26 5.04
N SER A 203 -2.52 -31.47 4.47
CA SER A 203 -3.45 -32.50 4.93
C SER A 203 -2.97 -33.25 6.17
N ASN A 204 -1.67 -33.25 6.45
CA ASN A 204 -1.12 -33.93 7.63
C ASN A 204 -1.10 -32.96 8.83
N PRO A 205 -1.73 -33.34 9.96
CA PRO A 205 -1.92 -32.47 11.12
C PRO A 205 -0.63 -32.03 11.81
N ASP A 206 0.47 -32.78 11.68
CA ASP A 206 1.74 -32.49 12.36
C ASP A 206 2.43 -31.23 11.82
N TRP A 207 2.12 -30.85 10.58
CA TRP A 207 2.73 -29.70 9.91
C TRP A 207 1.69 -28.78 9.24
N ALA A 208 0.41 -28.94 9.56
CA ALA A 208 -0.69 -28.10 9.06
C ALA A 208 -0.72 -26.70 9.70
N TYR A 209 0.38 -25.98 9.64
CA TYR A 209 0.54 -24.63 10.17
C TYR A 209 0.74 -23.61 9.07
N ASN A 210 -0.02 -22.52 9.10
CA ASN A 210 0.21 -21.37 8.22
C ASN A 210 -0.29 -20.09 8.87
N SER A 211 0.50 -19.02 8.74
CA SER A 211 0.03 -17.66 9.00
C SER A 211 -0.63 -17.08 7.75
N CYS A 212 -1.77 -16.41 7.92
CA CYS A 212 -2.43 -15.66 6.87
C CYS A 212 -2.48 -14.18 7.26
N TYR A 213 -1.66 -13.35 6.60
CA TYR A 213 -1.60 -11.90 6.81
C TYR A 213 -2.21 -11.17 5.62
N SER A 214 -3.01 -10.14 5.87
CA SER A 214 -3.48 -9.19 4.84
C SER A 214 -3.72 -7.82 5.45
N ALA A 215 -3.63 -6.79 4.63
CA ALA A 215 -3.77 -5.40 5.05
C ALA A 215 -4.28 -4.52 3.90
N GLY A 216 -4.84 -3.37 4.26
CA GLY A 216 -5.30 -2.38 3.29
C GLY A 216 -5.59 -1.02 3.95
N VAL A 217 -5.82 -0.02 3.12
CA VAL A 217 -6.18 1.33 3.56
C VAL A 217 -7.63 1.60 3.20
N PHE A 218 -8.45 1.95 4.18
CA PHE A 218 -9.90 2.09 4.02
C PHE A 218 -10.39 3.40 4.65
N HIS A 219 -11.35 4.04 3.99
CA HIS A 219 -12.09 5.15 4.58
C HIS A 219 -13.21 4.59 5.46
N LEU A 220 -13.11 4.77 6.77
CA LEU A 220 -14.07 4.30 7.76
C LEU A 220 -14.88 5.48 8.29
N HIS A 221 -16.15 5.23 8.59
CA HIS A 221 -17.05 6.23 9.14
C HIS A 221 -17.30 6.00 10.63
N GLN A 222 -17.60 7.08 11.33
CA GLN A 222 -18.08 7.05 12.70
C GLN A 222 -19.34 6.18 12.78
N GLY A 223 -19.32 5.23 13.71
CA GLY A 223 -20.37 4.25 13.89
C GLY A 223 -20.13 2.93 13.14
N ASP A 224 -19.15 2.86 12.23
CA ASP A 224 -18.79 1.60 11.57
C ASP A 224 -18.34 0.56 12.61
N ILE A 225 -18.77 -0.67 12.39
CA ILE A 225 -18.41 -1.85 13.17
C ILE A 225 -17.52 -2.74 12.29
N LEU A 226 -16.32 -3.03 12.75
CA LEU A 226 -15.39 -3.92 12.08
C LEU A 226 -15.41 -5.30 12.73
N SER A 227 -15.43 -6.34 11.91
CA SER A 227 -15.38 -7.73 12.34
C SER A 227 -14.35 -8.52 11.56
N VAL A 228 -13.77 -9.53 12.22
CA VAL A 228 -12.88 -10.51 11.62
C VAL A 228 -13.50 -11.87 11.81
N THR A 229 -13.86 -12.53 10.72
CA THR A 229 -14.52 -13.84 10.73
C THR A 229 -13.67 -14.86 9.99
N ILE A 230 -13.59 -16.07 10.55
CA ILE A 230 -13.03 -17.24 9.87
C ILE A 230 -14.23 -18.03 9.34
N PRO A 231 -14.41 -18.16 8.02
CA PRO A 231 -15.58 -18.81 7.41
C PRO A 231 -15.47 -20.34 7.44
N ARG A 232 -15.21 -20.87 8.64
CA ARG A 232 -15.18 -22.29 8.99
C ARG A 232 -15.72 -22.44 10.41
N GLY A 233 -16.64 -23.39 10.62
CA GLY A 233 -17.07 -23.79 11.96
C GLY A 233 -15.93 -24.50 12.70
N ARG A 234 -15.79 -24.24 14.00
CA ARG A 234 -14.79 -24.86 14.90
C ARG A 234 -13.35 -24.79 14.36
N ALA A 235 -12.98 -23.67 13.74
CA ALA A 235 -11.67 -23.45 13.15
C ALA A 235 -10.54 -23.54 14.19
N LYS A 236 -9.46 -24.25 13.86
CA LYS A 236 -8.28 -24.34 14.73
C LYS A 236 -7.26 -23.24 14.41
N LEU A 237 -7.11 -22.30 15.34
CA LEU A 237 -6.16 -21.19 15.24
C LEU A 237 -5.46 -20.90 16.56
N SER A 238 -4.28 -20.30 16.50
CA SER A 238 -3.48 -19.95 17.68
C SER A 238 -4.00 -18.68 18.35
N LEU A 239 -4.13 -18.71 19.68
CA LEU A 239 -4.37 -17.53 20.51
C LEU A 239 -3.06 -16.79 20.90
N SER A 240 -1.93 -17.15 20.30
CA SER A 240 -0.66 -16.45 20.55
C SER A 240 -0.73 -14.99 20.05
N PRO A 241 -0.39 -14.00 20.89
CA PRO A 241 -0.39 -12.57 20.52
C PRO A 241 0.48 -12.22 19.30
N HIS A 242 1.51 -13.02 19.02
CA HIS A 242 2.41 -12.82 17.89
C HIS A 242 2.00 -13.61 16.64
N GLY A 243 1.14 -14.63 16.81
CA GLY A 243 0.62 -15.44 15.72
C GLY A 243 -0.67 -14.86 15.12
N THR A 244 -1.57 -14.41 15.99
CA THR A 244 -2.88 -13.86 15.62
C THR A 244 -3.05 -12.47 16.22
N PHE A 245 -3.36 -11.48 15.39
CA PHE A 245 -3.57 -10.11 15.81
C PHE A 245 -4.37 -9.31 14.78
N LEU A 246 -4.97 -8.21 15.24
CA LEU A 246 -5.66 -7.23 14.42
C LEU A 246 -5.15 -5.84 14.79
N GLY A 247 -4.91 -4.98 13.81
CA GLY A 247 -4.51 -3.63 14.12
C GLY A 247 -5.00 -2.59 13.13
N LEU A 248 -5.08 -1.38 13.67
CA LEU A 248 -5.65 -0.21 13.03
C LEU A 248 -4.79 1.00 13.35
N ARG A 249 -4.51 1.81 12.34
CA ARG A 249 -3.81 3.08 12.49
C ARG A 249 -4.50 4.15 11.66
N PHE A 250 -4.95 5.20 12.32
CA PHE A 250 -5.47 6.39 11.68
C PHE A 250 -4.38 7.07 10.86
N HIS A 251 -4.63 7.32 9.59
CA HIS A 251 -3.70 7.95 8.66
C HIS A 251 -3.99 9.45 8.51
N GLY A 252 -5.27 9.85 8.42
CA GLY A 252 -5.68 11.23 8.23
C GLY A 252 -6.99 11.36 7.47
N TYR A 253 -7.29 12.60 7.10
CA TYR A 253 -8.27 12.97 6.09
C TYR A 253 -7.55 13.67 4.95
#